data_AF-A0A7W7I0Y4-F1
#
_entry.id   AF-A0A7W7I0Y4-F1
#
_cell.length_a   1.000
_cell.length_b   1.000
_cell.length_c   1.000
_cell.angle_alpha   90.00
_cell.angle_beta   90.00
_cell.angle_gamma   90.00
#
_symmetry.space_group_name_H-M   'P 1'
#
loop_
_entity.id
_entity.type
_entity.pdbx_description
1 polymer ?
#
loop_
_entity_poly.entity_id
_entity_poly.type
_entity_poly.pdbx_seq_one_letter_code
_entity_poly.pdbx_strand_id
1 'polypeptide(L)'
;MRMDYDVLTWDIGSGPGVDDLPTAFIDGGYDGIYIRIERGVRLKNLDFLGQLPGLKYVEVKGAVRDDSHAFSLSGVVELVLLTRSKVPLPVTVSDTLESLGIDDRPGVLEFSGLARLQHLTLWLCARRDLQFLSGAPGLLWLKVEGLGQVVNLSGIENCRLLLEVELLEIQAESLSPLGAVQNLLRLRLIGSRKSTISSGLNLDELCGLSRLRELRITNSRSVQSVEPLLGLPEIQDVRMRNTRILDPDAEVQQRLSRRGTFLGPDD
;
A
#
# COMPACT_ATOMS: atom_id res chain seq x y z
N MET A 1 -0.75 10.56 -3.85
CA MET A 1 0.22 11.46 -4.47
C MET A 1 -0.61 12.52 -5.20
N ARG A 2 -1.35 13.37 -4.47
CA ARG A 2 -2.43 14.20 -5.06
C ARG A 2 -1.94 15.60 -5.52
N MET A 3 -0.69 15.96 -5.24
CA MET A 3 -0.22 17.35 -5.28
C MET A 3 0.15 17.87 -6.68
N ASP A 4 0.21 17.01 -7.70
CA ASP A 4 0.68 17.36 -9.04
C ASP A 4 -0.44 17.45 -10.10
N TYR A 5 -1.70 17.32 -9.69
CA TYR A 5 -2.86 17.31 -10.58
C TYR A 5 -3.83 18.44 -10.27
N ASP A 6 -4.44 19.01 -11.30
CA ASP A 6 -5.60 19.89 -11.16
C ASP A 6 -6.85 19.02 -11.08
N VAL A 7 -7.37 18.83 -9.86
CA VAL A 7 -8.41 17.83 -9.56
C VAL A 7 -9.80 18.44 -9.43
N LEU A 8 -10.70 18.10 -10.35
CA LEU A 8 -12.14 18.35 -10.19
C LEU A 8 -12.72 17.40 -9.14
N THR A 9 -13.38 17.94 -8.11
CA THR A 9 -14.18 17.13 -7.17
C THR A 9 -15.63 17.08 -7.63
N TRP A 10 -16.21 15.88 -7.68
CA TRP A 10 -17.58 15.65 -8.14
C TRP A 10 -18.34 14.71 -7.21
N ASP A 11 -19.55 15.10 -6.83
CA ASP A 11 -20.40 14.35 -5.90
C ASP A 11 -21.60 13.76 -6.64
N ILE A 12 -21.73 12.43 -6.64
CA ILE A 12 -22.82 11.71 -7.31
C ILE A 12 -23.85 11.24 -6.29
N GLY A 13 -25.10 11.67 -6.48
CA GLY A 13 -26.23 11.39 -5.60
C GLY A 13 -27.15 12.60 -5.53
N SER A 14 -27.02 13.39 -4.47
CA SER A 14 -27.70 14.68 -4.32
C SER A 14 -27.11 15.82 -5.17
N GLY A 15 -25.90 15.62 -5.72
CA GLY A 15 -25.21 16.56 -6.60
C GLY A 15 -25.60 16.45 -8.08
N PRO A 16 -24.90 17.20 -8.96
CA PRO A 16 -25.14 17.13 -10.40
C PRO A 16 -24.88 15.73 -10.96
N GLY A 17 -25.64 15.37 -12.00
CA GLY A 17 -25.51 14.08 -12.68
C GLY A 17 -24.16 13.93 -13.39
N VAL A 18 -23.92 12.76 -13.99
CA VAL A 18 -22.68 12.53 -14.77
C VAL A 18 -22.66 13.30 -16.11
N ASP A 19 -23.81 13.82 -16.55
CA ASP A 19 -23.96 14.47 -17.85
C ASP A 19 -23.27 15.84 -17.92
N ASP A 20 -23.24 16.59 -16.80
CA ASP A 20 -22.61 17.92 -16.74
C ASP A 20 -21.09 17.84 -16.46
N LEU A 21 -20.60 16.65 -16.10
CA LEU A 21 -19.22 16.44 -15.67
C LEU A 21 -18.19 16.79 -16.76
N PRO A 22 -18.33 16.38 -18.04
CA PRO A 22 -17.34 16.69 -19.06
C PRO A 22 -17.16 18.20 -19.29
N THR A 23 -18.26 18.95 -19.31
CA THR A 23 -18.22 20.41 -19.48
C THR A 23 -17.49 21.06 -18.31
N ALA A 24 -17.86 20.73 -17.06
CA ALA A 24 -17.19 21.27 -15.88
C ALA A 24 -15.70 20.90 -15.81
N PHE A 25 -15.35 19.69 -16.26
CA PHE A 25 -13.97 19.22 -16.33
C PHE A 25 -13.13 20.02 -17.34
N ILE A 26 -13.67 20.22 -18.53
CA ILE A 26 -12.99 20.95 -19.63
C ILE A 26 -12.88 22.43 -19.31
N ASP A 27 -13.96 23.07 -18.89
CA ASP A 27 -13.99 24.52 -18.61
C ASP A 27 -13.06 24.91 -17.47
N GLY A 28 -12.88 24.01 -16.49
CA GLY A 28 -11.94 24.21 -15.40
C GLY A 28 -10.49 23.83 -15.72
N GLY A 29 -10.21 23.27 -16.89
CA GLY A 29 -8.86 22.86 -17.30
C GLY A 29 -8.25 21.77 -16.43
N TYR A 30 -9.08 20.89 -15.87
CA TYR A 30 -8.64 19.84 -14.96
C TYR A 30 -7.95 18.70 -15.72
N ASP A 31 -7.02 18.01 -15.06
CA ASP A 31 -6.41 16.77 -15.54
C ASP A 31 -6.54 15.61 -14.54
N GLY A 32 -7.23 15.85 -13.42
CA GLY A 32 -7.59 14.85 -12.44
C GLY A 32 -9.06 14.94 -12.03
N ILE A 33 -9.63 13.81 -11.60
CA ILE A 33 -10.99 13.76 -11.06
C ILE A 33 -11.04 13.00 -9.74
N TYR A 34 -11.77 13.55 -8.79
CA TYR A 34 -12.16 12.90 -7.55
C TYR A 34 -13.68 12.77 -7.48
N ILE A 35 -14.20 11.55 -7.58
CA ILE A 35 -15.63 11.24 -7.53
C ILE A 35 -15.97 10.66 -6.15
N ARG A 36 -16.91 11.30 -5.47
CA ARG A 36 -17.54 10.76 -4.25
C ARG A 36 -18.97 10.35 -4.55
N ILE A 37 -19.23 9.05 -4.46
CA ILE A 37 -20.56 8.46 -4.63
C ILE A 37 -21.22 8.38 -3.25
N GLU A 38 -22.39 9.00 -3.12
CA GLU A 38 -23.12 9.07 -1.87
C GLU A 38 -23.60 7.71 -1.36
N ARG A 39 -23.81 7.61 -0.05
CA ARG A 39 -24.29 6.39 0.57
C ARG A 39 -25.69 6.06 0.05
N GLY A 40 -25.88 4.83 -0.42
CA GLY A 40 -27.15 4.36 -0.99
C GLY A 40 -27.19 4.47 -2.51
N VAL A 41 -26.28 5.22 -3.12
CA VAL A 41 -26.08 5.25 -4.57
C VAL A 41 -25.09 4.16 -4.96
N ARG A 42 -25.36 3.49 -6.09
CA ARG A 42 -24.45 2.53 -6.70
C ARG A 42 -24.40 2.74 -8.20
N LEU A 43 -23.23 3.11 -8.71
CA LEU A 43 -23.01 3.22 -10.14
C LEU A 43 -22.93 1.84 -10.79
N LYS A 44 -23.42 1.76 -12.03
CA LYS A 44 -23.29 0.55 -12.85
C LYS A 44 -21.83 0.37 -13.28
N ASN A 45 -21.21 1.43 -13.80
CA ASN A 45 -19.85 1.44 -14.32
C ASN A 45 -19.26 2.87 -14.32
N LEU A 46 -18.05 3.02 -14.88
CA LEU A 46 -17.30 4.27 -15.00
C LEU A 46 -17.00 4.65 -16.46
N ASP A 47 -17.85 4.27 -17.41
CA ASP A 47 -17.64 4.52 -18.85
C ASP A 47 -17.62 6.01 -19.23
N PHE A 48 -18.39 6.82 -18.51
CA PHE A 48 -18.42 8.28 -18.68
C PHE A 48 -17.04 8.95 -18.48
N LEU A 49 -16.10 8.32 -17.76
CA LEU A 49 -14.74 8.85 -17.63
C LEU A 49 -14.00 8.94 -18.97
N GLY A 50 -14.39 8.13 -19.97
CA GLY A 50 -13.84 8.21 -21.32
C GLY A 50 -14.13 9.51 -22.06
N GLN A 51 -15.03 10.35 -21.53
CA GLN A 51 -15.37 11.66 -22.08
C GLN A 51 -14.47 12.79 -21.53
N LEU A 52 -13.58 12.49 -20.58
CA LEU A 52 -12.71 13.48 -19.94
C LEU A 52 -11.35 13.53 -20.65
N PRO A 53 -11.08 14.54 -21.49
CA PRO A 53 -9.84 14.60 -22.26
C PRO A 53 -8.65 14.89 -21.35
N GLY A 54 -7.50 14.25 -21.61
CA GLY A 54 -6.27 14.53 -20.88
C GLY A 54 -6.25 14.05 -19.42
N LEU A 55 -7.19 13.18 -19.03
CA LEU A 55 -7.30 12.64 -17.69
C LEU A 55 -6.06 11.80 -17.31
N LYS A 56 -5.36 12.22 -16.25
CA LYS A 56 -4.17 11.55 -15.71
C LYS A 56 -4.42 10.93 -14.34
N TYR A 57 -5.29 11.52 -13.54
CA TYR A 57 -5.60 11.07 -12.18
C TYR A 57 -7.08 10.79 -12.01
N VAL A 58 -7.40 9.62 -11.45
CA VAL A 58 -8.78 9.23 -11.15
C VAL A 58 -8.85 8.68 -9.74
N GLU A 59 -9.65 9.30 -8.88
CA GLU A 59 -10.04 8.75 -7.59
C GLU A 59 -11.56 8.59 -7.54
N VAL A 60 -12.03 7.38 -7.25
CA VAL A 60 -13.47 7.09 -7.07
C VAL A 60 -13.68 6.44 -5.71
N LYS A 61 -14.54 7.07 -4.89
CA LYS A 61 -14.93 6.59 -3.58
C LYS A 61 -16.43 6.34 -3.52
N GLY A 62 -16.82 5.11 -3.23
CA GLY A 62 -18.22 4.70 -3.07
C GLY A 62 -18.64 3.66 -4.10
N ALA A 63 -19.86 3.13 -4.01
CA ALA A 63 -20.17 1.85 -4.63
C ALA A 63 -20.24 1.90 -6.17
N VAL A 64 -19.40 1.10 -6.83
CA VAL A 64 -19.45 0.86 -8.29
C VAL A 64 -19.56 -0.65 -8.52
N ARG A 65 -20.49 -1.07 -9.38
CA ARG A 65 -20.66 -2.50 -9.69
C ARG A 65 -19.51 -3.03 -10.54
N ASP A 66 -19.09 -2.27 -11.54
CA ASP A 66 -18.00 -2.62 -12.46
C ASP A 66 -17.14 -1.39 -12.76
N ASP A 67 -15.95 -1.33 -12.19
CA ASP A 67 -14.99 -0.25 -12.40
C ASP A 67 -13.87 -0.60 -13.40
N SER A 68 -14.00 -1.72 -14.12
CA SER A 68 -12.97 -2.20 -15.05
C SER A 68 -12.64 -1.18 -16.15
N HIS A 69 -13.62 -0.37 -16.57
CA HIS A 69 -13.40 0.65 -17.61
C HIS A 69 -12.30 1.66 -17.23
N ALA A 70 -12.19 2.00 -15.93
CA ALA A 70 -11.21 2.99 -15.46
C ALA A 70 -9.76 2.58 -15.72
N PHE A 71 -9.49 1.27 -15.81
CA PHE A 71 -8.15 0.75 -16.11
C PHE A 71 -7.77 0.92 -17.59
N SER A 72 -8.74 1.07 -18.49
CA SER A 72 -8.50 1.18 -19.94
C SER A 72 -8.44 2.62 -20.45
N LEU A 73 -8.58 3.60 -19.55
CA LEU A 73 -8.52 5.02 -19.89
C LEU A 73 -7.10 5.40 -20.29
N SER A 74 -6.95 5.91 -21.53
CA SER A 74 -5.66 6.34 -22.07
C SER A 74 -5.13 7.55 -21.30
N GLY A 75 -3.83 7.53 -20.97
CA GLY A 75 -3.15 8.64 -20.30
C GLY A 75 -3.30 8.66 -18.77
N VAL A 76 -4.13 7.79 -18.18
CA VAL A 76 -4.23 7.67 -16.72
C VAL A 76 -2.93 7.11 -16.15
N VAL A 77 -2.33 7.87 -15.23
CA VAL A 77 -1.07 7.58 -14.53
C VAL A 77 -1.33 7.09 -13.10
N GLU A 78 -2.33 7.64 -12.42
CA GLU A 78 -2.72 7.27 -11.06
C GLU A 78 -4.22 6.98 -10.97
N LEU A 79 -4.53 5.79 -10.46
CA LEU A 79 -5.90 5.29 -10.33
C LEU A 79 -6.15 4.86 -8.89
N VAL A 80 -7.15 5.43 -8.23
CA VAL A 80 -7.57 5.10 -6.87
C VAL A 80 -9.05 4.69 -6.88
N LEU A 81 -9.31 3.40 -6.66
CA LEU A 81 -10.66 2.82 -6.74
C LEU A 81 -11.07 2.20 -5.40
N LEU A 82 -11.75 3.01 -4.59
CA LEU A 82 -12.37 2.62 -3.32
C LEU A 82 -13.86 2.31 -3.55
N THR A 83 -14.10 1.39 -4.49
CA THR A 83 -15.40 1.18 -5.13
C THR A 83 -16.18 0.00 -4.56
N ARG A 84 -15.52 -0.88 -3.78
CA ARG A 84 -16.01 -2.21 -3.40
C ARG A 84 -16.42 -3.08 -4.59
N SER A 85 -15.92 -2.77 -5.79
CA SER A 85 -16.10 -3.61 -6.98
C SER A 85 -15.51 -4.99 -6.73
N LYS A 86 -16.20 -6.01 -7.23
CA LYS A 86 -15.75 -7.42 -7.17
C LYS A 86 -15.30 -7.94 -8.54
N VAL A 87 -15.23 -7.06 -9.53
CA VAL A 87 -14.84 -7.41 -10.89
C VAL A 87 -13.31 -7.61 -10.91
N PRO A 88 -12.78 -8.66 -11.59
CA PRO A 88 -11.34 -8.80 -11.78
C PRO A 88 -10.73 -7.58 -12.49
N LEU A 89 -9.42 -7.39 -12.36
CA LEU A 89 -8.74 -6.41 -13.21
C LEU A 89 -8.88 -6.83 -14.69
N PRO A 90 -9.14 -5.90 -15.62
CA PRO A 90 -9.20 -6.24 -17.03
C PRO A 90 -7.80 -6.59 -17.57
N VAL A 91 -7.76 -7.38 -18.64
CA VAL A 91 -6.50 -7.73 -19.32
C VAL A 91 -5.89 -6.52 -20.04
N THR A 92 -6.75 -5.63 -20.53
CA THR A 92 -6.32 -4.39 -21.19
C THR A 92 -6.30 -3.27 -20.15
N VAL A 93 -5.09 -2.81 -19.84
CA VAL A 93 -4.79 -1.75 -18.89
C VAL A 93 -4.06 -0.61 -19.59
N SER A 94 -4.18 0.60 -19.06
CA SER A 94 -3.45 1.78 -19.52
C SER A 94 -1.96 1.52 -19.50
N ASP A 95 -1.29 1.87 -20.59
CA ASP A 95 0.16 1.74 -20.75
C ASP A 95 0.94 2.82 -19.99
N THR A 96 0.25 3.78 -19.37
CA THR A 96 0.82 4.84 -18.54
C THR A 96 0.58 4.66 -17.04
N LEU A 97 -0.16 3.63 -16.60
CA LEU A 97 -0.53 3.46 -15.20
C LEU A 97 0.68 3.09 -14.33
N GLU A 98 1.08 3.99 -13.44
CA GLU A 98 2.25 3.86 -12.56
C GLU A 98 1.87 3.73 -11.08
N SER A 99 0.68 4.21 -10.68
CA SER A 99 0.17 4.16 -9.31
C SER A 99 -1.25 3.62 -9.25
N LEU A 100 -1.47 2.58 -8.43
CA LEU A 100 -2.76 1.96 -8.22
C LEU A 100 -3.10 1.91 -6.72
N GLY A 101 -4.20 2.54 -6.35
CA GLY A 101 -4.89 2.34 -5.09
C GLY A 101 -6.18 1.56 -5.31
N ILE A 102 -6.43 0.48 -4.58
CA ILE A 102 -7.64 -0.32 -4.77
C ILE A 102 -8.11 -1.02 -3.49
N ASP A 103 -9.41 -1.20 -3.32
CA ASP A 103 -9.95 -2.17 -2.36
C ASP A 103 -9.57 -3.59 -2.78
N ASP A 104 -9.22 -4.45 -1.82
CA ASP A 104 -8.92 -5.85 -2.08
C ASP A 104 -10.11 -6.58 -2.72
N ARG A 105 -9.78 -7.45 -3.68
CA ARG A 105 -10.71 -8.33 -4.40
C ARG A 105 -10.23 -9.77 -4.25
N PRO A 106 -10.50 -10.43 -3.11
CA PRO A 106 -9.97 -11.76 -2.82
C PRO A 106 -10.30 -12.76 -3.93
N GLY A 107 -9.28 -13.49 -4.39
CA GLY A 107 -9.39 -14.53 -5.41
C GLY A 107 -9.47 -14.07 -6.87
N VAL A 108 -9.53 -12.75 -7.14
CA VAL A 108 -9.63 -12.22 -8.51
C VAL A 108 -8.66 -11.09 -8.84
N LEU A 109 -7.84 -10.66 -7.87
CA LEU A 109 -6.86 -9.59 -8.08
C LEU A 109 -5.53 -10.17 -8.55
N GLU A 110 -5.19 -9.86 -9.80
CA GLU A 110 -3.93 -10.23 -10.46
C GLU A 110 -3.35 -8.99 -11.14
N PHE A 111 -2.09 -8.67 -10.87
CA PHE A 111 -1.43 -7.46 -11.38
C PHE A 111 -0.67 -7.71 -12.70
N SER A 112 -0.78 -8.91 -13.27
CA SER A 112 -0.20 -9.24 -14.57
C SER A 112 -0.68 -8.26 -15.65
N GLY A 113 0.25 -7.70 -16.42
CA GLY A 113 -0.08 -6.73 -17.47
C GLY A 113 0.13 -5.27 -17.05
N LEU A 114 0.24 -4.98 -15.75
CA LEU A 114 0.56 -3.65 -15.22
C LEU A 114 2.08 -3.41 -15.23
N ALA A 115 2.69 -3.45 -16.42
CA ALA A 115 4.15 -3.46 -16.60
C ALA A 115 4.88 -2.23 -16.04
N ARG A 116 4.18 -1.10 -15.87
CA ARG A 116 4.74 0.16 -15.33
C ARG A 116 4.39 0.42 -13.87
N LEU A 117 3.64 -0.47 -13.22
CA LEU A 117 3.19 -0.24 -11.85
C LEU A 117 4.38 -0.16 -10.90
N GLN A 118 4.50 0.99 -10.23
CA GLN A 118 5.56 1.30 -9.27
C GLN A 118 5.01 1.49 -7.85
N HIS A 119 3.77 1.97 -7.72
CA HIS A 119 3.15 2.25 -6.44
C HIS A 119 1.85 1.46 -6.31
N LEU A 120 1.72 0.67 -5.24
CA LEU A 120 0.51 -0.08 -4.94
C LEU A 120 0.02 0.23 -3.53
N THR A 121 -1.22 0.71 -3.42
CA THR A 121 -1.99 0.71 -2.16
C THR A 121 -3.13 -0.29 -2.25
N LEU A 122 -3.20 -1.22 -1.30
CA LEU A 122 -4.29 -2.18 -1.18
C LEU A 122 -5.03 -1.97 0.14
N TRP A 123 -6.32 -1.66 0.11
CA TRP A 123 -7.16 -1.52 1.30
C TRP A 123 -8.03 -2.74 1.54
N LEU A 124 -8.52 -2.89 2.78
CA LEU A 124 -9.44 -3.97 3.18
C LEU A 124 -8.89 -5.37 2.88
N CYS A 125 -7.56 -5.52 2.91
CA CYS A 125 -6.89 -6.76 2.58
C CYS A 125 -7.24 -7.83 3.63
N ALA A 126 -7.93 -8.87 3.19
CA ALA A 126 -8.30 -10.01 4.03
C ALA A 126 -7.42 -11.25 3.77
N ARG A 127 -6.40 -11.10 2.92
CA ARG A 127 -5.50 -12.19 2.49
C ARG A 127 -4.57 -12.62 3.61
N ARG A 128 -4.08 -13.86 3.49
CA ARG A 128 -3.12 -14.49 4.41
C ARG A 128 -1.71 -14.56 3.87
N ASP A 129 -1.53 -14.20 2.60
CA ASP A 129 -0.24 -14.10 1.94
C ASP A 129 -0.20 -12.93 0.94
N LEU A 130 0.97 -12.68 0.36
CA LEU A 130 1.21 -11.65 -0.64
C LEU A 130 1.48 -12.22 -2.03
N GLN A 131 1.03 -13.45 -2.35
CA GLN A 131 1.32 -14.11 -3.65
C GLN A 131 0.79 -13.34 -4.86
N PHE A 132 -0.21 -12.47 -4.65
CA PHE A 132 -0.72 -11.56 -5.67
C PHE A 132 0.35 -10.61 -6.22
N LEU A 133 1.47 -10.40 -5.51
CA LEU A 133 2.57 -9.55 -5.96
C LEU A 133 3.41 -10.17 -7.09
N SER A 134 3.22 -11.45 -7.41
CA SER A 134 3.98 -12.15 -8.47
C SER A 134 3.89 -11.48 -9.84
N GLY A 135 2.79 -10.77 -10.13
CA GLY A 135 2.60 -10.02 -11.38
C GLY A 135 3.17 -8.59 -11.38
N ALA A 136 3.80 -8.12 -10.29
CA ALA A 136 4.21 -6.73 -10.11
C ALA A 136 5.71 -6.56 -9.73
N PRO A 137 6.65 -7.08 -10.55
CA PRO A 137 8.08 -7.04 -10.23
C PRO A 137 8.69 -5.62 -10.23
N GLY A 138 8.01 -4.65 -10.86
CA GLY A 138 8.42 -3.26 -10.97
C GLY A 138 8.10 -2.37 -9.76
N LEU A 139 7.46 -2.92 -8.72
CA LEU A 139 7.03 -2.13 -7.56
C LEU A 139 8.21 -1.53 -6.79
N LEU A 140 8.09 -0.23 -6.51
CA LEU A 140 8.99 0.57 -5.69
C LEU A 140 8.39 0.87 -4.31
N TRP A 141 7.08 0.98 -4.22
CA TRP A 141 6.37 1.28 -2.98
C TRP A 141 5.14 0.39 -2.83
N LEU A 142 5.03 -0.23 -1.65
CA LEU A 142 3.91 -1.08 -1.29
C LEU A 142 3.27 -0.61 0.01
N LYS A 143 1.96 -0.41 -0.03
CA LYS A 143 1.14 -0.27 1.17
C LYS A 143 -0.01 -1.26 1.14
N VAL A 144 -0.17 -1.98 2.24
CA VAL A 144 -1.30 -2.89 2.44
C VAL A 144 -1.96 -2.57 3.77
N GLU A 145 -3.25 -2.30 3.75
CA GLU A 145 -4.08 -2.11 4.93
C GLU A 145 -5.03 -3.30 5.10
N GLY A 146 -4.83 -4.05 6.18
CA GLY A 146 -5.59 -5.24 6.51
C GLY A 146 -6.75 -5.01 7.47
N LEU A 147 -7.21 -6.10 8.07
CA LEU A 147 -8.34 -6.17 8.99
C LEU A 147 -7.92 -6.73 10.37
N GLY A 148 -6.62 -6.67 10.69
CA GLY A 148 -6.02 -7.20 11.92
C GLY A 148 -5.55 -8.64 11.83
N GLN A 149 -5.50 -9.23 10.63
CA GLN A 149 -5.07 -10.60 10.44
C GLN A 149 -3.55 -10.78 10.52
N VAL A 150 -3.16 -12.02 10.78
CA VAL A 150 -1.80 -12.53 10.62
C VAL A 150 -1.58 -12.93 9.15
N VAL A 151 -0.45 -12.52 8.57
CA VAL A 151 -0.08 -12.66 7.15
C VAL A 151 1.33 -13.23 7.03
N ASN A 152 1.48 -14.23 6.16
CA ASN A 152 2.76 -14.70 5.66
C ASN A 152 3.23 -13.77 4.53
N LEU A 153 4.44 -13.20 4.63
CA LEU A 153 4.90 -12.22 3.64
C LEU A 153 5.33 -12.82 2.29
N SER A 154 5.22 -14.14 2.09
CA SER A 154 5.55 -14.81 0.83
C SER A 154 4.83 -14.17 -0.36
N GLY A 155 5.54 -14.04 -1.47
CA GLY A 155 5.16 -13.28 -2.66
C GLY A 155 5.90 -11.94 -2.78
N ILE A 156 6.32 -11.33 -1.66
CA ILE A 156 7.07 -10.06 -1.67
C ILE A 156 8.47 -10.19 -2.28
N GLU A 157 9.04 -11.40 -2.27
CA GLU A 157 10.34 -11.72 -2.88
C GLU A 157 10.38 -11.52 -4.40
N ASN A 158 9.20 -11.40 -5.04
CA ASN A 158 9.07 -11.08 -6.46
C ASN A 158 9.30 -9.58 -6.75
N CYS A 159 9.18 -8.71 -5.75
CA CYS A 159 9.27 -7.25 -5.90
C CYS A 159 10.63 -6.72 -5.43
N ARG A 160 11.71 -7.14 -6.11
CA ARG A 160 13.11 -6.86 -5.70
C ARG A 160 13.53 -5.38 -5.77
N LEU A 161 12.71 -4.55 -6.41
CA LEU A 161 12.93 -3.10 -6.53
C LEU A 161 12.29 -2.28 -5.41
N LEU A 162 11.52 -2.91 -4.50
CA LEU A 162 10.85 -2.20 -3.42
C LEU A 162 11.85 -1.41 -2.58
N LEU A 163 11.51 -0.14 -2.38
CA LEU A 163 12.20 0.82 -1.53
C LEU A 163 11.45 1.01 -0.22
N GLU A 164 10.13 0.88 -0.23
CA GLU A 164 9.28 1.14 0.93
C GLU A 164 8.14 0.13 1.04
N VAL A 165 7.95 -0.39 2.25
CA VAL A 165 6.86 -1.30 2.59
C VAL A 165 6.15 -0.79 3.85
N GLU A 166 4.85 -0.55 3.75
CA GLU A 166 3.97 -0.21 4.86
C GLU A 166 2.83 -1.23 4.98
N LEU A 167 2.85 -2.04 6.04
CA LEU A 167 1.79 -2.99 6.37
C LEU A 167 1.02 -2.45 7.59
N LEU A 168 -0.24 -2.09 7.38
CA LEU A 168 -1.13 -1.50 8.39
C LEU A 168 -2.24 -2.47 8.77
N GLU A 169 -2.58 -2.53 10.05
CA GLU A 169 -3.54 -3.48 10.60
C GLU A 169 -3.24 -4.93 10.16
N ILE A 170 -1.95 -5.26 10.03
CA ILE A 170 -1.45 -6.58 9.62
C ILE A 170 -0.35 -7.01 10.58
N GLN A 171 -0.31 -8.30 10.89
CA GLN A 171 0.76 -8.90 11.67
C GLN A 171 1.54 -9.88 10.80
N ALA A 172 2.85 -9.69 10.67
CA ALA A 172 3.69 -10.63 9.93
C ALA A 172 3.98 -11.89 10.77
N GLU A 173 3.88 -13.08 10.16
CA GLU A 173 4.29 -14.35 10.79
C GLU A 173 5.81 -14.46 10.91
N SER A 174 6.51 -13.98 9.89
CA SER A 174 7.95 -14.00 9.72
C SER A 174 8.35 -12.87 8.77
N LEU A 175 9.57 -12.37 8.94
CA LEU A 175 10.20 -11.38 8.08
C LEU A 175 11.10 -12.03 7.02
N SER A 176 11.32 -13.34 7.08
CA SER A 176 12.22 -14.07 6.17
C SER A 176 12.00 -13.76 4.66
N PRO A 177 10.77 -13.61 4.15
CA PRO A 177 10.55 -13.24 2.74
C PRO A 177 11.17 -11.90 2.32
N LEU A 178 11.37 -10.97 3.27
CA LEU A 178 11.98 -9.67 3.00
C LEU A 178 13.47 -9.77 2.62
N GLY A 179 14.16 -10.89 2.90
CA GLY A 179 15.58 -11.05 2.57
C GLY A 179 15.90 -10.94 1.07
N ALA A 180 14.90 -11.12 0.20
CA ALA A 180 15.03 -10.92 -1.25
C ALA A 180 14.91 -9.44 -1.69
N VAL A 181 14.47 -8.55 -0.80
CA VAL A 181 14.14 -7.14 -1.07
C VAL A 181 15.27 -6.22 -0.59
N GLN A 182 16.48 -6.43 -1.10
CA GLN A 182 17.69 -5.79 -0.58
C GLN A 182 17.78 -4.27 -0.81
N ASN A 183 16.89 -3.71 -1.63
CA ASN A 183 16.78 -2.26 -1.87
C ASN A 183 15.92 -1.52 -0.84
N LEU A 184 15.31 -2.25 0.11
CA LEU A 184 14.37 -1.69 1.07
C LEU A 184 15.05 -0.62 1.94
N LEU A 185 14.50 0.60 1.90
CA LEU A 185 14.94 1.75 2.68
C LEU A 185 14.08 1.94 3.93
N ARG A 186 12.76 1.67 3.82
CA ARG A 186 11.81 1.84 4.92
C ARG A 186 10.90 0.63 5.07
N LEU A 187 10.82 0.11 6.28
CA LEU A 187 9.91 -0.96 6.66
C LEU A 187 9.03 -0.50 7.82
N ARG A 188 7.72 -0.46 7.60
CA ARG A 188 6.72 -0.08 8.60
C ARG A 188 5.74 -1.24 8.77
N LEU A 189 5.78 -1.85 9.94
CA LEU A 189 4.91 -2.96 10.36
C LEU A 189 4.04 -2.46 11.51
N ILE A 190 2.79 -2.11 11.20
CA ILE A 190 1.84 -1.55 12.16
C ILE A 190 0.71 -2.55 12.34
N GLY A 191 0.82 -3.38 13.38
CA GLY A 191 -0.18 -4.37 13.74
C GLY A 191 -1.44 -3.77 14.34
N SER A 192 -2.50 -4.57 14.35
CA SER A 192 -3.72 -4.23 15.08
C SER A 192 -3.52 -4.37 16.59
N ARG A 193 -4.17 -3.50 17.37
CA ARG A 193 -4.20 -3.61 18.85
C ARG A 193 -4.89 -4.87 19.36
N LYS A 194 -5.73 -5.51 18.54
CA LYS A 194 -6.44 -6.76 18.87
C LYS A 194 -5.68 -8.00 18.40
N SER A 195 -4.36 -7.96 18.47
CA SER A 195 -3.45 -9.01 18.02
C SER A 195 -3.85 -10.41 18.48
N THR A 196 -3.80 -11.37 17.56
CA THR A 196 -3.97 -12.80 17.86
C THR A 196 -2.70 -13.62 17.66
N ILE A 197 -1.58 -12.99 17.28
CA ILE A 197 -0.31 -13.70 17.03
C ILE A 197 0.24 -14.28 18.35
N SER A 198 0.70 -15.52 18.31
CA SER A 198 1.23 -16.25 19.47
C SER A 198 2.74 -16.08 19.65
N SER A 199 3.46 -15.81 18.55
CA SER A 199 4.91 -15.62 18.49
C SER A 199 5.29 -14.15 18.29
N GLY A 200 6.53 -13.82 18.68
CA GLY A 200 7.17 -12.55 18.32
C GLY A 200 7.87 -12.61 16.98
N LEU A 201 8.35 -11.47 16.50
CA LEU A 201 9.18 -11.37 15.29
C LEU A 201 10.64 -11.66 15.62
N ASN A 202 11.35 -12.33 14.71
CA ASN A 202 12.79 -12.49 14.78
C ASN A 202 13.48 -11.45 13.88
N LEU A 203 14.30 -10.57 14.47
CA LEU A 203 15.00 -9.53 13.70
C LEU A 203 16.26 -10.04 12.99
N ASP A 204 16.74 -11.24 13.29
CA ASP A 204 17.80 -11.89 12.50
C ASP A 204 17.38 -12.09 11.04
N GLU A 205 16.07 -12.23 10.79
CA GLU A 205 15.49 -12.40 9.46
C GLU A 205 15.63 -11.14 8.59
N LEU A 206 16.00 -10.00 9.17
CA LEU A 206 16.32 -8.77 8.42
C LEU A 206 17.79 -8.71 7.98
N CYS A 207 18.59 -9.74 8.27
CA CYS A 207 19.99 -9.79 7.84
C CYS A 207 20.11 -9.60 6.31
N GLY A 208 21.11 -8.82 5.90
CA GLY A 208 21.33 -8.51 4.48
C GLY A 208 20.53 -7.33 3.91
N LEU A 209 19.59 -6.75 4.65
CA LEU A 209 18.92 -5.49 4.28
C LEU A 209 19.84 -4.28 4.51
N SER A 210 20.96 -4.25 3.76
CA SER A 210 22.06 -3.30 3.96
C SER A 210 21.67 -1.83 3.80
N ARG A 211 20.60 -1.55 3.05
CA ARG A 211 20.09 -0.21 2.78
C ARG A 211 18.95 0.23 3.70
N LEU A 212 18.52 -0.61 4.64
CA LEU A 212 17.39 -0.29 5.52
C LEU A 212 17.79 0.86 6.46
N ARG A 213 17.05 1.97 6.39
CA ARG A 213 17.27 3.19 7.16
C ARG A 213 16.23 3.40 8.25
N GLU A 214 14.98 3.06 7.96
CA GLU A 214 13.85 3.17 8.88
C GLU A 214 13.24 1.79 9.13
N LEU A 215 13.17 1.39 10.40
CA LEU A 215 12.40 0.26 10.88
C LEU A 215 11.40 0.74 11.92
N ARG A 216 10.12 0.67 11.58
CA ARG A 216 9.03 0.91 12.52
C ARG A 216 8.23 -0.35 12.74
N ILE A 217 8.21 -0.81 13.98
CA ILE A 217 7.36 -1.91 14.42
C ILE A 217 6.41 -1.34 15.49
N THR A 218 5.11 -1.51 15.28
CA THR A 218 4.10 -1.00 16.22
C THR A 218 3.03 -2.05 16.45
N ASN A 219 2.64 -2.26 17.71
CA ASN A 219 1.65 -3.27 18.11
C ASN A 219 2.01 -4.70 17.63
N SER A 220 3.30 -5.04 17.66
CA SER A 220 3.74 -6.43 17.53
C SER A 220 3.80 -7.06 18.91
N ARG A 221 3.60 -8.38 19.00
CA ARG A 221 3.59 -9.08 20.30
C ARG A 221 4.90 -8.90 21.07
N SER A 222 6.00 -9.23 20.42
CA SER A 222 7.36 -9.10 20.94
C SER A 222 8.39 -9.22 19.83
N VAL A 223 9.62 -8.83 20.12
CA VAL A 223 10.86 -9.22 19.41
C VAL A 223 11.80 -9.86 20.42
N GLN A 224 12.63 -10.81 19.99
CA GLN A 224 13.57 -11.47 20.91
C GLN A 224 14.64 -10.50 21.40
N SER A 225 15.37 -9.89 20.48
CA SER A 225 16.45 -8.92 20.73
C SER A 225 16.48 -7.89 19.60
N VAL A 226 17.09 -6.73 19.86
CA VAL A 226 17.39 -5.70 18.86
C VAL A 226 18.85 -5.70 18.40
N GLU A 227 19.68 -6.58 18.95
CA GLU A 227 21.09 -6.76 18.55
C GLU A 227 21.29 -6.95 17.04
N PRO A 228 20.43 -7.70 16.30
CA PRO A 228 20.63 -7.91 14.87
C PRO A 228 20.64 -6.61 14.05
N LEU A 229 20.00 -5.54 14.57
CA LEU A 229 19.96 -4.23 13.92
C LEU A 229 21.35 -3.55 13.90
N LEU A 230 22.27 -3.95 14.78
CA LEU A 230 23.66 -3.46 14.73
C LEU A 230 24.39 -3.94 13.45
N GLY A 231 23.96 -5.05 12.86
CA GLY A 231 24.49 -5.57 11.60
C GLY A 231 23.96 -4.85 10.35
N LEU A 232 22.95 -4.00 10.47
CA LEU A 232 22.39 -3.22 9.35
C LEU A 232 23.13 -1.87 9.26
N PRO A 233 24.00 -1.62 8.27
CA PRO A 233 24.93 -0.49 8.29
C PRO A 233 24.24 0.88 8.12
N GLU A 234 23.11 0.96 7.40
CA GLU A 234 22.40 2.22 7.15
C GLU A 234 21.25 2.53 8.13
N ILE A 235 20.97 1.66 9.12
CA ILE A 235 19.84 1.88 10.04
C ILE A 235 20.07 3.13 10.90
N GLN A 236 19.07 4.01 10.93
CA GLN A 236 19.13 5.31 11.61
C GLN A 236 17.85 5.67 12.36
N ASP A 237 16.71 5.09 12.00
CA ASP A 237 15.44 5.35 12.68
C ASP A 237 14.78 4.01 13.04
N VAL A 238 14.82 3.67 14.33
CA VAL A 238 14.20 2.46 14.87
C VAL A 238 13.14 2.89 15.86
N ARG A 239 11.89 2.47 15.62
CA ARG A 239 10.76 2.73 16.52
C ARG A 239 10.01 1.43 16.81
N MET A 240 9.85 1.09 18.08
CA MET A 240 9.27 -0.19 18.54
C MET A 240 8.10 0.00 19.49
N ARG A 241 7.19 0.93 19.19
CA ARG A 241 6.08 1.28 20.08
C ARG A 241 5.14 0.08 20.34
N ASN A 242 4.75 -0.11 21.60
CA ASN A 242 3.83 -1.19 22.00
C ASN A 242 4.26 -2.58 21.46
N THR A 243 5.57 -2.86 21.50
CA THR A 243 6.17 -4.14 21.09
C THR A 243 7.22 -4.54 22.12
N ARG A 244 7.03 -5.65 22.86
CA ARG A 244 7.97 -6.03 23.92
C ARG A 244 9.33 -6.48 23.35
N ILE A 245 10.43 -6.02 23.90
CA ILE A 245 11.77 -6.58 23.64
C ILE A 245 12.08 -7.55 24.77
N LEU A 246 12.23 -8.85 24.46
CA LEU A 246 12.39 -9.89 25.48
C LEU A 246 13.78 -9.89 26.11
N ASP A 247 14.81 -9.58 25.32
CA ASP A 247 16.18 -9.34 25.74
C ASP A 247 16.59 -7.91 25.37
N PRO A 248 16.35 -6.94 26.26
CA PRO A 248 16.48 -5.53 25.91
C PRO A 248 17.91 -4.99 25.83
N ASP A 249 18.97 -5.72 26.23
CA ASP A 249 20.38 -5.25 26.31
C ASP A 249 20.59 -3.72 26.16
N ALA A 250 20.80 -3.04 27.30
CA ALA A 250 20.93 -1.59 27.34
C ALA A 250 22.13 -1.03 26.55
N GLU A 251 23.23 -1.79 26.43
CA GLU A 251 24.39 -1.38 25.64
C GLU A 251 24.06 -1.44 24.14
N VAL A 252 23.36 -2.49 23.70
CA VAL A 252 22.86 -2.59 22.32
C VAL A 252 21.96 -1.40 21.99
N GLN A 253 20.99 -1.06 22.84
CA GLN A 253 20.11 0.08 22.64
C GLN A 253 20.89 1.40 22.59
N GLN A 254 21.84 1.60 23.51
CA GLN A 254 22.66 2.82 23.51
C GLN A 254 23.49 2.95 22.22
N ARG A 255 24.04 1.84 21.72
CA ARG A 255 24.77 1.82 20.45
C ARG A 255 23.87 2.17 19.27
N LEU A 256 22.62 1.71 19.26
CA LEU A 256 21.63 2.11 18.25
C LEU A 256 21.29 3.61 18.35
N SER A 257 21.06 4.15 19.55
CA SER A 257 20.79 5.58 19.77
C SER A 257 21.96 6.50 19.38
N ARG A 258 23.20 5.99 19.39
CA ARG A 258 24.37 6.74 18.88
C ARG A 258 24.40 6.83 17.36
N ARG A 259 23.71 5.93 16.66
CA ARG A 259 23.63 5.87 15.18
C ARG A 259 22.44 6.67 14.64
N GLY A 260 21.45 6.95 15.46
CA GLY A 260 20.27 7.72 15.09
C GLY A 260 19.15 7.64 16.14
N THR A 261 17.90 7.76 15.70
CA THR A 261 16.74 7.66 16.59
C THR A 261 16.49 6.20 16.96
N PHE A 262 16.43 5.91 18.26
CA PHE A 262 15.89 4.67 18.79
C PHE A 262 14.81 5.02 19.80
N LEU A 263 13.57 4.60 19.51
CA LEU A 263 12.42 4.70 20.42
C LEU A 263 11.93 3.29 20.72
N GLY A 264 12.04 2.90 21.97
CA GLY A 264 11.66 1.60 22.49
C GLY A 264 10.15 1.43 22.69
N PRO A 265 9.74 0.39 23.43
CA PRO A 265 8.34 0.04 23.64
C PRO A 265 7.51 1.10 24.38
N ASP A 266 8.15 1.84 25.28
CA ASP A 266 7.53 2.75 26.25
C ASP A 266 7.71 4.25 25.90
N ASP A 267 8.34 4.56 24.76
CA ASP A 267 8.59 5.92 24.26
C ASP A 267 7.41 6.54 23.44
#